data_AF-B9XI15-F1
#
_entry.id   AF-B9XI15-F1
#
_cell.length_a   1.000
_cell.length_b   1.000
_cell.length_c   1.000
_cell.angle_alpha   90.00
_cell.angle_beta   90.00
_cell.angle_gamma   90.00
#
_symmetry.space_group_name_H-M   'P 1'
#
loop_
_entity.id
_entity.type
_entity.pdbx_description
1 polymer ?
#
loop_
_entity_poly.entity_id
_entity_poly.type
_entity_poly.pdbx_seq_one_letter_code
_entity_poly.pdbx_strand_id
1 'polypeptide(L)'
;MNTNTLYQYDPSRERLNHIKTWKIMGHLSFRSPVSSVKRMEMFQAVIHLLARRYKMPVAELRWVLKQEGDFTNKRYHFHFLLDGSNLSNKDVAKLAVNFGKLWEKAGGGNHDVRPYAIELDPNGYQRAVNYLTKVEGFRVPFSKVFDAGENCHLKFSEAMDRHIAAVCTDSEPQKKDTQ
;
A
#
# COMPACT_ATOMS: atom_id res chain seq x y z
N MET A 1 -25.11 6.52 25.07
CA MET A 1 -24.09 5.45 24.93
C MET A 1 -23.14 5.87 23.82
N ASN A 2 -21.95 6.37 24.16
CA ASN A 2 -20.91 6.72 23.18
C ASN A 2 -20.13 5.44 22.84
N THR A 3 -20.56 4.72 21.80
CA THR A 3 -19.76 3.65 21.20
C THR A 3 -18.70 4.27 20.30
N ASN A 4 -17.79 5.05 20.89
CA ASN A 4 -16.63 5.55 20.17
C ASN A 4 -15.60 4.43 20.14
N THR A 5 -15.86 3.39 19.35
CA THR A 5 -14.79 2.48 18.91
C THR A 5 -13.86 3.30 18.05
N LEU A 6 -12.91 3.99 18.70
CA LEU A 6 -11.78 4.61 18.02
C LEU A 6 -11.13 3.50 17.18
N TYR A 7 -11.22 3.66 15.86
CA TYR A 7 -10.47 2.81 14.95
C TYR A 7 -8.99 2.87 15.36
N GLN A 8 -8.42 1.70 15.62
CA GLN A 8 -6.98 1.57 15.85
C GLN A 8 -6.29 1.49 14.48
N TYR A 9 -5.19 2.20 14.34
CA TYR A 9 -4.39 2.23 13.13
C TYR A 9 -2.95 1.84 13.45
N ASP A 10 -2.30 1.18 12.50
CA ASP A 10 -0.88 0.85 12.58
C ASP A 10 -0.06 2.15 12.65
N PRO A 11 1.00 2.23 13.48
CA PRO A 11 1.86 3.42 13.56
C PRO A 11 2.44 3.87 12.21
N SER A 12 2.53 2.97 11.23
CA SER A 12 2.90 3.31 9.85
C SER A 12 1.95 4.30 9.18
N ARG A 13 0.72 4.47 9.69
CA ARG A 13 -0.25 5.46 9.21
C ARG A 13 0.35 6.86 9.15
N GLU A 14 1.01 7.28 10.23
CA GLU A 14 1.58 8.62 10.36
C GLU A 14 2.56 8.89 9.22
N ARG A 15 3.55 7.99 9.08
CA ARG A 15 4.60 8.05 8.04
C ARG A 15 4.02 8.03 6.63
N LEU A 16 3.07 7.12 6.35
CA LEU A 16 2.45 7.01 5.04
C LEU A 16 1.58 8.23 4.69
N ASN A 17 1.06 8.93 5.68
CA ASN A 17 0.25 10.13 5.45
C ASN A 17 1.07 11.32 4.92
N HIS A 18 2.40 11.33 5.09
CA HIS A 18 3.29 12.33 4.48
C HIS A 18 3.38 12.20 2.96
N ILE A 19 3.12 11.02 2.40
CA ILE A 19 3.14 10.78 0.96
C ILE A 19 1.86 11.35 0.34
N LYS A 20 2.00 12.37 -0.53
CA LYS A 20 0.86 13.02 -1.23
C LYS A 20 0.76 12.65 -2.70
N THR A 21 1.69 11.85 -3.20
CA THR A 21 1.87 11.52 -4.62
C THR A 21 1.33 10.15 -5.01
N TRP A 22 0.49 9.55 -4.16
CA TRP A 22 -0.26 8.32 -4.47
C TRP A 22 -1.01 8.47 -5.80
N LYS A 23 -0.93 7.45 -6.66
CA LYS A 23 -1.57 7.45 -7.99
C LYS A 23 -2.69 6.45 -8.11
N ILE A 24 -2.50 5.23 -7.63
CA ILE A 24 -3.54 4.21 -7.66
C ILE A 24 -3.62 3.51 -6.32
N MET A 25 -4.83 3.06 -6.00
CA MET A 25 -5.11 2.19 -4.88
C MET A 25 -5.92 1.00 -5.37
N GLY A 26 -5.91 -0.09 -4.62
CA GLY A 26 -6.82 -1.17 -4.95
C GLY A 26 -6.85 -2.33 -3.99
N HIS A 27 -7.73 -3.26 -4.35
CA HIS A 27 -7.95 -4.54 -3.72
C HIS A 27 -7.67 -5.64 -4.75
N LEU A 28 -6.96 -6.70 -4.33
CA LEU A 28 -6.56 -7.82 -5.17
C LEU A 28 -6.88 -9.14 -4.45
N SER A 29 -7.69 -10.00 -5.08
CA SER A 29 -8.00 -11.33 -4.56
C SER A 29 -7.25 -12.43 -5.32
N PHE A 30 -7.30 -13.65 -4.80
CA PHE A 30 -6.71 -14.84 -5.41
C PHE A 30 -7.80 -15.80 -5.87
N ARG A 31 -7.57 -16.50 -6.99
CA ARG A 31 -8.52 -17.48 -7.53
C ARG A 31 -8.72 -18.69 -6.62
N SER A 32 -7.71 -19.01 -5.82
CA SER A 32 -7.69 -20.11 -4.87
C SER A 32 -6.84 -19.73 -3.66
N PRO A 33 -6.86 -20.49 -2.56
CA PRO A 33 -5.89 -20.30 -1.48
C PRO A 33 -4.46 -20.50 -1.98
N VAL A 34 -3.62 -19.49 -1.77
CA VAL A 34 -2.21 -19.45 -2.20
C VAL A 34 -1.32 -19.24 -0.96
N SER A 35 -0.10 -19.76 -0.91
CA SER A 35 0.83 -19.51 0.21
C SER A 35 1.29 -18.04 0.28
N SER A 36 1.71 -17.55 1.45
CA SER A 36 2.16 -16.15 1.60
C SER A 36 3.29 -15.77 0.64
N VAL A 37 4.28 -16.66 0.47
CA VAL A 37 5.38 -16.49 -0.48
C VAL A 37 4.84 -16.38 -1.90
N LYS A 38 3.96 -17.29 -2.31
CA LYS A 38 3.44 -17.29 -3.68
C LYS A 38 2.55 -16.07 -3.95
N ARG A 39 1.76 -15.61 -2.97
CA ARG A 39 1.00 -14.37 -3.07
C ARG A 39 1.91 -13.17 -3.33
N MET A 40 3.05 -13.10 -2.63
CA MET A 40 4.04 -12.04 -2.82
C MET A 40 4.71 -12.12 -4.19
N GLU A 41 5.10 -13.32 -4.65
CA GLU A 41 5.65 -13.53 -6.00
C GLU A 41 4.70 -13.04 -7.10
N MET A 42 3.41 -13.31 -6.96
CA MET A 42 2.39 -12.85 -7.91
C MET A 42 2.33 -11.32 -7.95
N PHE A 43 2.32 -10.67 -6.79
CA PHE A 43 2.34 -9.21 -6.73
C PHE A 43 3.63 -8.64 -7.33
N GLN A 44 4.80 -9.22 -7.01
CA GLN A 44 6.07 -8.82 -7.61
C GLN A 44 6.07 -9.02 -9.13
N ALA A 45 5.45 -10.08 -9.66
CA ALA A 45 5.33 -10.27 -11.10
C ALA A 45 4.55 -9.13 -11.77
N VAL A 46 3.49 -8.61 -11.12
CA VAL A 46 2.78 -7.40 -11.58
C VAL A 46 3.72 -6.20 -11.58
N ILE A 47 4.46 -5.96 -10.50
CA ILE A 47 5.40 -4.84 -10.39
C ILE A 47 6.47 -4.91 -11.49
N HIS A 48 7.04 -6.09 -11.79
CA HIS A 48 8.00 -6.27 -12.89
C HIS A 48 7.37 -6.04 -14.27
N LEU A 49 6.14 -6.51 -14.49
CA LEU A 49 5.41 -6.29 -15.74
C LEU A 49 5.08 -4.79 -15.93
N LEU A 50 4.70 -4.12 -14.85
CA LEU A 50 4.40 -2.70 -14.82
C LEU A 50 5.66 -1.89 -15.14
N ALA A 51 6.77 -2.17 -14.45
CA ALA A 51 8.07 -1.54 -14.68
C ALA A 51 8.50 -1.64 -16.15
N ARG A 52 8.41 -2.83 -16.73
CA ARG A 52 8.70 -3.05 -18.16
C ARG A 52 7.78 -2.23 -19.08
N ARG A 53 6.47 -2.23 -18.81
CA ARG A 53 5.49 -1.48 -19.61
C ARG A 53 5.74 0.02 -19.60
N TYR A 54 6.17 0.57 -18.47
CA TYR A 54 6.45 1.99 -18.30
C TYR A 54 7.93 2.36 -18.52
N LYS A 55 8.77 1.40 -18.92
CA LYS A 55 10.20 1.56 -19.20
C LYS A 55 10.96 2.21 -18.03
N MET A 56 10.75 1.69 -16.83
CA MET A 56 11.43 2.18 -15.62
C MET A 56 12.08 1.03 -14.85
N PRO A 57 13.13 1.31 -14.05
CA PRO A 57 13.71 0.31 -13.16
C PRO A 57 12.68 -0.18 -12.13
N VAL A 58 12.63 -1.48 -11.90
CA VAL A 58 11.71 -2.07 -10.91
C VAL A 58 11.99 -1.55 -9.49
N ALA A 59 13.26 -1.30 -9.18
CA ALA A 59 13.73 -0.79 -7.90
C ALA A 59 13.31 0.65 -7.59
N GLU A 60 12.72 1.35 -8.57
CA GLU A 60 12.17 2.68 -8.40
C GLU A 60 10.67 2.65 -8.10
N LEU A 61 9.94 1.56 -8.39
CA LEU A 61 8.50 1.50 -8.12
C LEU A 61 8.24 1.47 -6.61
N ARG A 62 7.47 2.46 -6.16
CA ARG A 62 7.16 2.72 -4.76
C ARG A 62 5.74 2.23 -4.46
N TRP A 63 5.62 1.21 -3.61
CA TRP A 63 4.31 0.64 -3.25
C TRP A 63 4.26 0.23 -1.79
N VAL A 64 3.03 0.17 -1.29
CA VAL A 64 2.66 -0.43 -0.01
C VAL A 64 1.63 -1.51 -0.26
N LEU A 65 1.77 -2.62 0.43
CA LEU A 65 0.87 -3.76 0.38
C LEU A 65 0.44 -4.13 1.79
N LYS A 66 -0.87 -4.24 2.04
CA LYS A 66 -1.42 -4.90 3.22
C LYS A 66 -1.99 -6.24 2.82
N GLN A 67 -1.74 -7.26 3.63
CA GLN A 67 -2.46 -8.51 3.57
C GLN A 67 -3.58 -8.55 4.61
N GLU A 68 -4.77 -8.87 4.15
CA GLU A 68 -5.96 -9.06 4.96
C GLU A 68 -6.62 -10.40 4.63
N GLY A 69 -7.59 -10.80 5.45
CA GLY A 69 -8.48 -11.91 5.16
C GLY A 69 -8.68 -12.87 6.33
N ASP A 70 -9.34 -13.97 6.02
CA ASP A 70 -9.66 -15.01 7.00
C ASP A 70 -8.45 -15.91 7.21
N PHE A 71 -7.81 -15.76 8.36
CA PHE A 71 -6.66 -16.56 8.78
C PHE A 71 -7.01 -18.04 9.04
N THR A 72 -8.30 -18.35 9.25
CA THR A 72 -8.82 -19.71 9.42
C THR A 72 -9.05 -20.38 8.08
N ASN A 73 -9.82 -19.74 7.20
CA ASN A 73 -10.17 -20.30 5.88
C ASN A 73 -9.11 -20.02 4.80
N LYS A 74 -7.99 -19.38 5.17
CA LYS A 74 -6.87 -18.98 4.29
C LYS A 74 -7.32 -18.17 3.07
N ARG A 75 -8.43 -17.44 3.19
CA ARG A 75 -8.95 -16.53 2.16
C ARG A 75 -8.33 -15.16 2.36
N TYR A 76 -7.11 -15.03 1.88
CA TYR A 76 -6.37 -13.78 1.91
C TYR A 76 -6.71 -12.92 0.71
N HIS A 77 -6.49 -11.62 0.86
CA HIS A 77 -6.50 -10.65 -0.21
C HIS A 77 -5.49 -9.55 0.11
N PHE A 78 -5.20 -8.72 -0.89
CA PHE A 78 -4.32 -7.58 -0.73
C PHE A 78 -5.08 -6.27 -0.88
N HIS A 79 -4.68 -5.31 -0.06
CA HIS A 79 -4.88 -3.90 -0.32
C HIS A 79 -3.55 -3.26 -0.66
N PHE A 80 -3.54 -2.29 -1.57
CA PHE A 80 -2.29 -1.65 -1.94
C PHE A 80 -2.46 -0.16 -2.27
N LEU A 81 -1.34 0.54 -2.15
CA LEU A 81 -1.13 1.88 -2.69
C LEU A 81 0.12 1.87 -3.57
N LEU A 82 0.04 2.53 -4.73
CA LEU A 82 1.19 2.79 -5.60
C LEU A 82 1.44 4.29 -5.63
N ASP A 83 2.63 4.70 -5.21
CA ASP A 83 3.09 6.07 -5.35
C ASP A 83 3.47 6.34 -6.81
N GLY A 84 3.26 7.56 -7.27
CA GLY A 84 3.62 7.94 -8.63
C GLY A 84 4.35 9.26 -8.73
N SER A 85 5.15 9.60 -7.72
CA SER A 85 6.18 10.63 -7.83
C SER A 85 7.10 10.40 -9.05
N ASN A 86 7.39 9.13 -9.38
CA ASN A 86 8.14 8.71 -10.57
C ASN A 86 7.26 8.25 -11.76
N LEU A 87 5.95 8.47 -11.67
CA LEU A 87 4.95 8.18 -12.71
C LEU A 87 4.15 9.44 -13.09
N SER A 88 4.69 10.63 -12.83
CA SER A 88 3.98 11.92 -12.94
C SER A 88 3.28 12.13 -14.28
N ASN A 89 3.91 11.74 -15.39
CA ASN A 89 3.42 11.90 -16.75
C ASN A 89 2.47 10.78 -17.23
N LYS A 90 2.01 9.88 -16.34
CA LYS A 90 1.19 8.73 -16.73
C LYS A 90 -0.27 8.96 -16.41
N ASP A 91 -1.12 8.68 -17.40
CA ASP A 91 -2.57 8.68 -17.23
C ASP A 91 -2.98 7.65 -16.15
N VAL A 92 -3.68 8.15 -15.13
CA VAL A 92 -3.96 7.39 -13.90
C VAL A 92 -5.04 6.34 -14.13
N ALA A 93 -6.06 6.66 -14.94
CA ALA A 93 -7.12 5.71 -15.28
C ALA A 93 -6.56 4.52 -16.08
N LYS A 94 -5.72 4.81 -17.07
CA LYS A 94 -5.01 3.80 -17.85
C LYS A 94 -4.04 2.99 -16.99
N LEU A 95 -3.37 3.62 -16.02
CA LEU A 95 -2.50 2.94 -15.07
C LEU A 95 -3.29 1.93 -14.22
N ALA A 96 -4.43 2.33 -13.64
CA ALA A 96 -5.30 1.47 -12.85
C ALA A 96 -5.80 0.26 -13.66
N VAL A 97 -6.35 0.50 -14.85
CA VAL A 97 -6.83 -0.56 -15.76
C VAL A 97 -5.71 -1.52 -16.15
N ASN A 98 -4.52 -1.00 -16.47
CA ASN A 98 -3.38 -1.85 -16.81
C ASN A 98 -2.94 -2.70 -15.61
N PHE A 99 -2.90 -2.12 -14.41
CA PHE A 99 -2.50 -2.85 -13.21
C PHE A 99 -3.42 -4.05 -12.96
N GLY A 100 -4.75 -3.85 -13.05
CA GLY A 100 -5.73 -4.93 -12.94
C GLY A 100 -5.50 -6.05 -13.96
N LYS A 101 -5.35 -5.71 -15.24
CA LYS A 101 -5.03 -6.68 -16.31
C LYS A 101 -3.73 -7.44 -16.04
N LEU A 102 -2.71 -6.76 -15.50
CA LEU A 102 -1.45 -7.39 -15.14
C LEU A 102 -1.60 -8.34 -13.93
N TRP A 103 -2.47 -8.02 -12.98
CA TRP A 103 -2.83 -8.91 -11.87
C TRP A 103 -3.46 -10.20 -12.36
N GLU A 104 -4.47 -10.11 -13.23
CA GLU A 104 -5.11 -11.29 -13.83
C GLU A 104 -4.09 -12.12 -14.63
N LYS A 105 -3.22 -11.45 -15.40
CA LYS A 105 -2.14 -12.10 -16.15
C LYS A 105 -1.13 -12.81 -15.26
N ALA A 106 -0.89 -12.30 -14.05
CA ALA A 106 -0.02 -12.93 -13.05
C ALA A 106 -0.70 -14.11 -12.33
N GLY A 107 -1.91 -14.50 -12.73
CA GLY A 107 -2.71 -15.57 -12.10
C GLY A 107 -3.59 -15.11 -10.95
N GLY A 108 -3.70 -13.79 -10.75
CA GLY A 108 -4.57 -13.17 -9.76
C GLY A 108 -6.05 -13.45 -9.98
N GLY A 109 -6.83 -13.31 -8.91
CA GLY A 109 -8.29 -13.35 -8.94
C GLY A 109 -8.89 -12.00 -9.33
N ASN A 110 -10.05 -11.70 -8.76
CA ASN A 110 -10.72 -10.42 -8.95
C ASN A 110 -9.85 -9.27 -8.44
N HIS A 111 -10.06 -8.10 -9.03
CA HIS A 111 -9.41 -6.89 -8.60
C HIS A 111 -10.39 -5.71 -8.63
N ASP A 112 -10.18 -4.77 -7.71
CA ASP A 112 -10.76 -3.44 -7.78
C ASP A 112 -9.61 -2.44 -7.68
N VAL A 113 -9.15 -1.94 -8.83
CA VAL A 113 -8.02 -1.00 -8.90
C VAL A 113 -8.53 0.29 -9.48
N ARG A 114 -8.28 1.38 -8.77
CA ARG A 114 -8.82 2.70 -9.12
C ARG A 114 -7.76 3.79 -9.01
N PRO A 115 -7.91 4.87 -9.80
CA PRO A 115 -7.19 6.11 -9.55
C PRO A 115 -7.34 6.53 -8.10
N TYR A 116 -6.24 7.01 -7.52
CA TYR A 116 -6.27 7.59 -6.20
C TYR A 116 -6.85 9.00 -6.28
N ALA A 117 -7.85 9.26 -5.44
CA ALA A 117 -8.35 10.59 -5.15
C ALA A 117 -7.94 10.95 -3.72
N ILE A 118 -7.35 12.13 -3.53
CA ILE A 118 -7.03 12.63 -2.20
C ILE A 118 -8.35 12.97 -1.52
N GLU A 119 -8.74 12.13 -0.57
CA GLU A 119 -9.84 12.38 0.35
C GLU A 119 -9.29 12.37 1.76
N LEU A 120 -9.49 13.45 2.50
CA LEU A 120 -9.07 13.56 3.89
C LEU A 120 -10.22 13.20 4.82
N ASP A 121 -9.89 12.62 5.97
CA ASP A 121 -10.80 12.49 7.10
C ASP A 121 -10.85 13.81 7.91
N PRO A 122 -11.75 13.91 8.92
CA PRO A 122 -11.86 15.12 9.76
C PRO A 122 -10.57 15.49 10.52
N ASN A 123 -9.63 14.55 10.66
CA ASN A 123 -8.35 14.75 11.34
C ASN A 123 -7.20 15.04 10.37
N GLY A 124 -7.48 15.19 9.06
CA GLY A 124 -6.47 15.48 8.04
C GLY A 124 -5.70 14.27 7.51
N TYR A 125 -6.13 13.04 7.82
CA TYR A 125 -5.51 11.82 7.29
C TYR A 125 -6.14 11.41 5.97
N GLN A 126 -5.29 10.94 5.06
CA GLN A 126 -5.73 10.38 3.78
C GLN A 126 -6.56 9.11 4.00
N ARG A 127 -7.80 9.08 3.50
CA ARG A 127 -8.75 7.97 3.69
C ARG A 127 -8.20 6.62 3.22
N ALA A 128 -7.46 6.58 2.11
CA ALA A 128 -6.88 5.32 1.65
C ALA A 128 -5.73 4.85 2.55
N VAL A 129 -4.96 5.76 3.15
CA VAL A 129 -3.94 5.41 4.15
C VAL A 129 -4.61 4.86 5.40
N ASN A 130 -5.69 5.50 5.87
CA ASN A 130 -6.50 4.98 6.98
C ASN A 130 -7.01 3.57 6.68
N TYR A 131 -7.58 3.35 5.50
CA TYR A 131 -8.08 2.04 5.09
C TYR A 131 -6.96 0.98 5.11
N LEU A 132 -5.81 1.31 4.51
CA LEU A 132 -4.67 0.40 4.42
C LEU A 132 -4.00 0.11 5.75
N THR A 133 -4.11 1.00 6.74
CA THR A 133 -3.40 0.86 8.03
C THR A 133 -4.32 0.54 9.19
N LYS A 134 -5.63 0.39 8.93
CA LYS A 134 -6.60 -0.01 9.94
C LYS A 134 -6.20 -1.35 10.55
N VAL A 135 -6.12 -1.40 11.88
CA VAL A 135 -5.78 -2.62 12.63
C VAL A 135 -6.97 -3.56 12.64
N GLU A 136 -6.69 -4.83 12.38
CA GLU A 136 -7.70 -5.89 12.56
C GLU A 136 -8.06 -5.97 14.03
N GLY A 137 -9.36 -6.10 14.38
CA GLY A 137 -9.82 -6.18 15.78
C GLY A 137 -9.34 -7.43 16.55
N PHE A 138 -8.34 -8.12 16.03
CA PHE A 138 -7.68 -9.30 16.59
C PHE A 138 -6.18 -9.23 16.29
N ARG A 139 -5.37 -9.91 17.12
CA ARG A 139 -3.92 -9.96 16.91
C ARG A 139 -3.60 -10.72 15.63
N VAL A 140 -2.95 -10.06 14.68
CA VAL A 140 -2.45 -10.72 13.47
C VAL A 140 -1.23 -11.60 13.83
N PRO A 141 -1.15 -12.85 13.33
CA PRO A 141 -0.02 -13.74 13.60
C PRO A 141 1.27 -13.21 12.95
N PHE A 142 2.46 -13.53 13.44
CA PHE A 142 3.69 -13.05 12.80
C PHE A 142 3.83 -13.54 11.33
N SER A 143 4.37 -12.68 10.46
CA SER A 143 4.63 -12.98 9.05
C SER A 143 6.03 -12.51 8.64
N LYS A 144 6.90 -13.44 8.22
CA LYS A 144 8.23 -13.12 7.67
C LYS A 144 8.18 -12.35 6.34
N VAL A 145 7.03 -12.35 5.66
CA VAL A 145 6.88 -11.68 4.37
C VAL A 145 6.29 -10.28 4.53
N PHE A 146 5.46 -10.08 5.57
CA PHE A 146 4.70 -8.86 5.83
C PHE A 146 5.03 -8.36 7.24
N ASP A 147 6.21 -7.78 7.36
CA ASP A 147 6.89 -7.42 8.60
C ASP A 147 7.10 -5.90 8.76
N ALA A 148 6.56 -5.09 7.85
CA ALA A 148 6.75 -3.64 7.87
C ALA A 148 5.81 -2.91 8.84
N GLY A 149 4.71 -3.56 9.24
CA GLY A 149 3.73 -3.02 10.19
C GLY A 149 3.91 -3.65 11.58
N GLU A 150 3.60 -2.88 12.61
CA GLU A 150 3.64 -3.37 14.00
C GLU A 150 2.39 -4.18 14.34
N ASN A 151 1.23 -3.74 13.85
CA ASN A 151 -0.08 -4.28 14.14
C ASN A 151 -0.81 -4.79 12.89
N CYS A 152 -0.25 -4.55 11.70
CA CYS A 152 -0.79 -4.96 10.41
C CYS A 152 0.23 -5.77 9.61
N HIS A 153 -0.25 -6.70 8.77
CA HIS A 153 0.58 -7.37 7.76
C HIS A 153 0.89 -6.44 6.60
N LEU A 154 1.77 -5.48 6.83
CA LEU A 154 2.26 -4.55 5.82
C LEU A 154 3.56 -5.04 5.19
N LYS A 155 3.74 -4.70 3.92
CA LYS A 155 5.02 -4.77 3.22
C LYS A 155 5.20 -3.52 2.38
N PHE A 156 6.40 -2.96 2.43
CA PHE A 156 6.81 -1.84 1.60
C PHE A 156 7.81 -2.32 0.54
N SER A 157 7.83 -1.66 -0.61
CA SER A 157 9.00 -1.73 -1.49
C SER A 157 10.18 -1.01 -0.84
N GLU A 158 11.42 -1.44 -1.11
CA GLU A 158 12.61 -0.71 -0.66
C GLU A 158 12.61 0.76 -1.11
N ALA A 159 12.08 1.05 -2.30
CA ALA A 159 11.93 2.42 -2.81
C ALA A 159 10.99 3.26 -1.94
N MET A 160 9.94 2.63 -1.41
CA MET A 160 8.99 3.26 -0.50
C MET A 160 9.62 3.51 0.86
N ASP A 161 10.40 2.57 1.39
CA ASP A 161 11.13 2.77 2.65
C ASP A 161 12.05 4.00 2.57
N ARG A 162 12.86 4.09 1.50
CA ARG A 162 13.71 5.27 1.25
C ARG A 162 12.90 6.55 1.10
N HIS A 163 11.74 6.47 0.43
CA HIS A 163 10.91 7.64 0.22
C HIS A 163 10.28 8.15 1.53
N ILE A 164 9.76 7.25 2.36
CA ILE A 164 9.22 7.54 3.69
C ILE A 164 10.30 8.22 4.54
N ALA A 165 11.51 7.65 4.57
CA ALA A 165 12.62 8.23 5.32
C ALA A 165 12.89 9.69 4.90
N ALA A 166 12.97 9.96 3.59
CA ALA A 166 13.22 11.30 3.07
C ALA A 166 12.10 12.31 3.43
N VAL A 167 10.83 11.95 3.26
CA VAL A 167 9.73 12.89 3.56
C VAL A 167 9.52 13.13 5.05
N CYS A 168 9.89 12.16 5.90
CA CYS A 168 9.82 12.29 7.34
C CYS A 168 10.98 13.11 7.91
N THR A 169 12.17 13.09 7.30
CA THR A 169 13.28 13.97 7.71
C THR A 169 13.07 15.42 7.31
N ASP A 170 12.46 15.67 6.15
CA ASP A 170 12.23 17.02 5.63
C ASP A 170 11.10 17.78 6.36
N SER A 171 10.38 17.10 7.26
CA SER A 171 9.27 17.68 8.04
C SER A 171 9.64 18.08 9.47
N GLU A 172 10.90 17.91 9.89
CA GLU A 172 11.39 18.50 11.14
C GLU A 172 11.56 20.02 11.00
N PRO A 173 10.99 20.85 11.90
CA PRO A 173 11.20 22.29 11.85
C PRO A 173 12.68 22.59 12.06
N GLN A 174 13.31 23.25 11.07
CA GLN A 174 14.59 23.91 11.29
C GLN A 174 14.44 24.81 12.51
N LYS A 175 15.12 24.46 13.62
CA LYS A 175 15.29 25.37 14.74
C LYS A 175 15.89 26.65 14.16
N LYS A 176 15.09 27.71 14.11
CA LYS A 176 15.63 29.04 13.88
C LYS A 176 16.52 29.36 15.07
N ASP A 177 17.82 29.24 14.88
CA ASP A 177 18.80 29.83 15.77
C ASP A 177 18.46 31.32 15.85
N THR A 178 17.94 31.71 17.00
CA THR A 178 17.64 33.10 17.31
C THR A 178 18.96 33.68 17.80
N GLN A 179 19.56 34.54 16.97
CA GLN A 179 20.69 35.39 17.34
C GLN A 179 20.27 36.41 18.41
#